data_AF-A0A4Y3PCJ9-F1
#
_entry.id   AF-A0A4Y3PCJ9-F1
#
_cell.length_a   1.000
_cell.length_b   1.000
_cell.length_c   1.000
_cell.angle_alpha   90.00
_cell.angle_beta   90.00
_cell.angle_gamma   90.00
#
_symmetry.space_group_name_H-M   'P 1'
#
loop_
_entity.id
_entity.type
_entity.pdbx_description
1 polymer ?
#
loop_
_entity_poly.entity_id
_entity_poly.type
_entity_poly.pdbx_seq_one_letter_code
_entity_poly.pdbx_strand_id
1 'polypeptide(L)'
;MELISWQDDQLAVRYGGENVVLLPKEYTLLKYMYSWKNRTFSRENLLDAVWPLENPTDRTIDDHIYRLRKKLQKWSHLFTIDTVRGVGYRLTWKQHQPPPQLHALNENFSDHIRQMLSTYHGMGMGAALQTLAANQEILGFQLDPFYAMYIRFVVGDFAWFIEDTDSPMSEKLFYLFHLYHMTEMDGRKTIHVFQEVVKRQAEMPEIFRDEIQINAVALYIQAGEEQLAREQAVRARKIVEQMDSESFTVFLLAEEAWLELLSDSVEIAESKLARASVILQKVPMQRELGSFKVLQGFCQYHRQETAQARRLVDEGVEVIRSTQFVPHLIYAVHNILLFFRRFPCDAKWESRYQKMWDDLSSQYQFEQLKKSIIHKLSVRF
;
A
#
# COMPACT_ATOMS: atom_id res chain seq x y z
N MET A 1 -12.37 -4.45 12.57
CA MET A 1 -11.74 -5.78 12.42
C MET A 1 -12.52 -6.81 13.22
N GLU A 2 -12.86 -7.94 12.62
CA GLU A 2 -13.30 -9.12 13.35
C GLU A 2 -12.07 -9.84 13.91
N LEU A 3 -12.05 -10.09 15.21
CA LEU A 3 -10.95 -10.74 15.93
C LEU A 3 -10.80 -12.22 15.57
N ILE A 4 -11.90 -12.89 15.23
CA ILE A 4 -11.97 -14.31 14.84
C ILE A 4 -12.66 -14.42 13.48
N SER A 5 -12.31 -15.44 12.69
CA SER A 5 -13.02 -15.74 11.44
C SER A 5 -14.09 -16.82 11.63
N TRP A 6 -15.20 -16.67 10.92
CA TRP A 6 -16.37 -17.55 10.99
C TRP A 6 -16.39 -18.51 9.80
N GLN A 7 -16.65 -19.80 10.07
CA GLN A 7 -16.85 -20.84 9.05
C GLN A 7 -18.26 -21.39 9.18
N ASP A 8 -19.22 -20.74 8.49
CA ASP A 8 -20.64 -21.06 8.60
C ASP A 8 -20.96 -22.52 8.23
N ASP A 9 -20.36 -23.04 7.16
CA ASP A 9 -20.58 -24.42 6.69
C ASP A 9 -20.14 -25.49 7.69
N GLN A 10 -19.18 -25.16 8.55
CA GLN A 10 -18.60 -26.10 9.53
C GLN A 10 -19.04 -25.81 10.97
N LEU A 11 -19.85 -24.75 11.17
CA LEU A 11 -20.20 -24.23 12.50
C LEU A 11 -18.96 -24.02 13.37
N ALA A 12 -17.90 -23.48 12.77
CA ALA A 12 -16.61 -23.35 13.41
C ALA A 12 -16.11 -21.90 13.42
N VAL A 13 -15.25 -21.60 14.38
CA VAL A 13 -14.55 -20.32 14.51
C VAL A 13 -13.05 -20.54 14.52
N ARG A 14 -12.28 -19.62 13.93
CA ARG A 14 -10.82 -19.71 13.83
C ARG A 14 -10.11 -18.47 14.36
N TYR A 15 -8.99 -18.71 15.04
CA TYR A 15 -8.05 -17.67 15.49
C TYR A 15 -6.64 -18.25 15.63
N GLY A 16 -5.62 -17.54 15.15
CA GLY A 16 -4.22 -17.91 15.39
C GLY A 16 -3.84 -19.33 14.96
N GLY A 17 -4.45 -19.85 13.89
CA GLY A 17 -4.26 -21.24 13.43
C GLY A 17 -5.08 -22.30 14.19
N GLU A 18 -5.71 -21.96 15.32
CA GLU A 18 -6.62 -22.83 16.04
C GLU A 18 -8.03 -22.80 15.43
N ASN A 19 -8.73 -23.94 15.47
CA ASN A 19 -10.10 -24.10 15.00
C ASN A 19 -10.97 -24.70 16.11
N VAL A 20 -12.13 -24.10 16.38
CA VAL A 20 -13.09 -24.56 17.39
C VAL A 20 -14.43 -24.82 16.74
N VAL A 21 -14.83 -26.09 16.70
CA VAL A 21 -16.13 -26.53 16.19
C VAL A 21 -17.21 -26.45 17.28
N LEU A 22 -18.32 -25.79 16.95
CA LEU A 22 -19.44 -25.54 17.84
C LEU A 22 -20.67 -26.33 17.41
N LEU A 23 -21.55 -26.64 18.36
CA LEU A 23 -22.88 -27.14 18.02
C LEU A 23 -23.75 -25.99 17.48
N PRO A 24 -24.83 -26.27 16.72
CA PRO A 24 -25.63 -25.22 16.07
C PRO A 24 -26.06 -24.08 17.01
N LYS A 25 -26.65 -24.41 18.17
CA LYS A 25 -27.10 -23.40 19.14
C LYS A 25 -25.94 -22.71 19.87
N GLU A 26 -24.82 -23.39 20.09
CA GLU A 26 -23.61 -22.77 20.63
C GLU A 26 -23.03 -21.74 19.64
N TYR A 27 -22.98 -22.11 18.36
CA TYR A 27 -22.52 -21.25 17.27
C TYR A 27 -23.40 -20.02 17.13
N THR A 28 -24.73 -20.19 17.06
CA THR A 28 -25.68 -19.08 16.96
C THR A 28 -25.61 -18.17 18.18
N LEU A 29 -25.52 -18.74 19.40
CA LEU A 29 -25.40 -17.96 20.63
C LEU A 29 -24.10 -17.14 20.66
N LEU A 30 -22.96 -17.76 20.30
CA LEU A 30 -21.69 -17.04 20.22
C LEU A 30 -21.74 -15.94 19.17
N LYS A 31 -22.28 -16.22 17.98
CA LYS A 31 -22.41 -15.27 16.87
C LYS A 31 -23.26 -14.07 17.29
N TYR A 32 -24.41 -14.31 17.92
CA TYR A 32 -25.29 -13.26 18.44
C TYR A 32 -24.59 -12.39 19.49
N MET A 33 -23.98 -13.00 20.51
CA MET A 33 -23.27 -12.25 21.55
C MET A 33 -22.05 -11.49 21.01
N TYR A 34 -21.37 -12.02 19.99
CA TYR A 34 -20.20 -11.42 19.38
C TYR A 34 -20.55 -10.22 18.49
N SER A 35 -21.64 -10.30 17.71
CA SER A 35 -22.18 -9.18 16.93
C SER A 35 -22.48 -7.97 17.81
N TRP A 36 -22.85 -8.21 19.07
CA TRP A 36 -23.19 -7.20 20.06
C TRP A 36 -22.30 -7.26 21.30
N LYS A 37 -21.01 -7.50 21.10
CA LYS A 37 -19.99 -7.49 22.15
C LYS A 37 -20.09 -6.28 23.09
N ASN A 38 -19.63 -6.46 24.32
CA ASN A 38 -19.68 -5.52 25.44
C ASN A 38 -21.09 -5.10 25.89
N ARG A 39 -22.15 -5.61 25.25
CA ARG A 39 -23.53 -5.46 25.70
C ARG A 39 -23.91 -6.59 26.65
N THR A 40 -24.62 -6.23 27.72
CA THR A 40 -25.23 -7.21 28.63
C THR A 40 -26.58 -7.66 28.08
N PHE A 41 -26.81 -8.96 28.01
CA PHE A 41 -28.08 -9.57 27.65
C PHE A 41 -28.70 -10.26 28.86
N SER A 42 -30.01 -10.11 29.04
CA SER A 42 -30.77 -10.97 29.94
C SER A 42 -30.87 -12.39 29.37
N ARG A 43 -31.20 -13.37 30.23
CA ARG A 43 -31.43 -14.75 29.77
C ARG A 43 -32.58 -14.83 28.78
N GLU A 44 -33.68 -14.15 29.07
CA GLU A 44 -34.83 -13.98 28.17
C GLU A 44 -34.41 -13.42 26.80
N ASN A 45 -33.62 -12.33 26.77
CA ASN A 45 -33.13 -11.76 25.50
C ASN A 45 -32.28 -12.75 24.68
N LEU A 46 -31.51 -13.62 25.34
CA LEU A 46 -30.71 -14.64 24.66
C LEU A 46 -31.58 -15.82 24.20
N LEU A 47 -32.60 -16.18 24.98
CA LEU A 47 -33.58 -17.20 24.62
C LEU A 47 -34.37 -16.76 23.38
N ASP A 48 -34.94 -15.56 23.38
CA ASP A 48 -35.71 -15.04 22.25
C ASP A 48 -34.88 -14.95 20.97
N ALA A 49 -33.60 -14.58 21.09
CA ALA A 49 -32.71 -14.43 19.94
C ALA A 49 -32.28 -15.76 19.30
N VAL A 50 -32.15 -16.82 20.10
CA VAL A 50 -31.52 -18.08 19.64
C VAL A 50 -32.52 -19.25 19.61
N TRP A 51 -33.66 -19.12 20.29
CA TRP A 51 -34.74 -20.11 20.43
C TRP A 51 -36.16 -19.52 20.23
N PRO A 52 -36.43 -18.72 19.18
CA PRO A 52 -37.69 -17.95 19.04
C PRO A 52 -38.98 -18.77 18.90
N LEU A 53 -38.88 -20.08 18.63
CA LEU A 53 -40.01 -21.00 18.41
C LEU A 53 -39.98 -22.21 19.35
N GLU A 54 -39.12 -22.16 20.37
CA GLU A 54 -38.96 -23.22 21.36
C GLU A 54 -39.37 -22.65 22.74
N ASN A 55 -39.66 -23.51 23.72
CA ASN A 55 -39.94 -23.09 25.10
C ASN A 55 -38.81 -23.52 26.06
N PRO A 56 -37.56 -23.04 25.86
CA PRO A 56 -36.45 -23.33 26.75
C PRO A 56 -36.60 -22.60 28.09
N THR A 57 -35.78 -22.99 29.05
CA THR A 57 -35.70 -22.30 30.35
C THR A 57 -34.39 -21.54 30.47
N ASP A 58 -34.29 -20.65 31.46
CA ASP A 58 -33.04 -19.99 31.83
C ASP A 58 -31.86 -20.96 31.99
N ARG A 59 -32.13 -22.19 32.46
CA ARG A 59 -31.11 -23.22 32.60
C ARG A 59 -30.48 -23.63 31.27
N THR A 60 -31.26 -23.58 30.18
CA THR A 60 -30.77 -23.87 28.84
C THR A 60 -29.66 -22.88 28.44
N ILE A 61 -29.83 -21.59 28.71
CA ILE A 61 -28.77 -20.59 28.48
C ILE A 61 -27.55 -20.93 29.32
N ASP A 62 -27.73 -21.16 30.62
CA ASP A 62 -26.64 -21.40 31.55
C ASP A 62 -25.74 -22.57 31.08
N ASP A 63 -26.35 -23.67 30.63
CA ASP A 63 -25.64 -24.84 30.13
C ASP A 63 -24.87 -24.55 28.82
N HIS A 64 -25.45 -23.77 27.90
CA HIS A 64 -24.77 -23.36 26.67
C HIS A 64 -23.61 -22.40 26.94
N ILE A 65 -23.78 -21.44 27.84
CA ILE A 65 -22.71 -20.54 28.27
C ILE A 65 -21.57 -21.33 28.93
N TYR A 66 -21.90 -22.33 29.75
CA TYR A 66 -20.90 -23.21 30.35
C TYR A 66 -20.07 -23.96 29.28
N ARG A 67 -20.73 -24.55 28.28
CA ARG A 67 -20.05 -25.25 27.17
C ARG A 67 -19.21 -24.32 26.32
N LEU A 68 -19.75 -23.13 25.98
CA LEU A 68 -19.02 -22.11 25.23
C LEU A 68 -17.75 -21.67 25.96
N ARG A 69 -17.84 -21.36 27.26
CA ARG A 69 -16.67 -21.00 28.07
C ARG A 69 -15.59 -22.10 28.05
N LYS A 70 -16.00 -23.37 28.14
CA LYS A 70 -15.07 -24.50 28.11
C LYS A 70 -14.40 -24.65 26.75
N LYS A 71 -15.16 -24.55 25.65
CA LYS A 71 -14.62 -24.64 24.28
C LYS A 71 -13.71 -23.47 23.92
N LEU A 72 -14.03 -22.28 24.44
CA LEU A 72 -13.32 -21.03 24.14
C LEU A 72 -12.26 -20.67 25.20
N GLN A 73 -11.94 -21.59 26.12
CA GLN A 73 -11.04 -21.32 27.25
C GLN A 73 -9.66 -20.83 26.79
N LYS A 74 -9.11 -21.42 25.73
CA LYS A 74 -7.81 -21.01 25.16
C LYS A 74 -7.82 -19.58 24.63
N TRP A 75 -9.00 -19.07 24.30
CA TRP A 75 -9.21 -17.73 23.73
C TRP A 75 -9.63 -16.72 24.80
N SER A 76 -9.52 -17.05 26.09
CA SER A 76 -9.86 -16.12 27.19
C SER A 76 -9.02 -14.83 27.19
N HIS A 77 -7.87 -14.84 26.52
CA HIS A 77 -7.02 -13.67 26.32
C HIS A 77 -7.57 -12.70 25.24
N LEU A 78 -8.49 -13.18 24.40
CA LEU A 78 -9.15 -12.42 23.34
C LEU A 78 -10.45 -11.80 23.83
N PHE A 79 -11.30 -12.63 24.43
CA PHE A 79 -12.60 -12.22 24.95
C PHE A 79 -13.09 -13.22 26.00
N THR A 80 -13.96 -12.77 26.89
CA THR A 80 -14.59 -13.60 27.92
C THR A 80 -16.10 -13.45 27.85
N ILE A 81 -16.83 -14.54 28.07
CA ILE A 81 -18.26 -14.45 28.38
C ILE A 81 -18.38 -14.31 29.90
N ASP A 82 -18.78 -13.15 30.38
CA ASP A 82 -18.91 -12.82 31.80
C ASP A 82 -20.34 -12.99 32.29
N THR A 83 -20.50 -13.38 33.55
CA THR A 83 -21.80 -13.42 34.23
C THR A 83 -22.04 -12.06 34.87
N VAL A 84 -23.10 -11.36 34.47
CA VAL A 84 -23.55 -10.13 35.10
C VAL A 84 -24.63 -10.50 36.12
N ARG A 85 -24.26 -10.50 37.41
CA ARG A 85 -25.14 -10.96 38.51
C ARG A 85 -26.48 -10.23 38.47
N GLY A 86 -27.56 -11.00 38.58
CA GLY A 86 -28.94 -10.48 38.56
C GLY A 86 -29.45 -10.06 37.19
N VAL A 87 -28.64 -10.11 36.13
CA VAL A 87 -29.04 -9.66 34.79
C VAL A 87 -28.92 -10.78 33.76
N GLY A 88 -27.73 -11.36 33.58
CA GLY A 88 -27.49 -12.39 32.56
C GLY A 88 -26.03 -12.46 32.15
N TYR A 89 -25.75 -12.37 30.85
CA TYR A 89 -24.42 -12.62 30.28
C TYR A 89 -23.95 -11.52 29.35
N ARG A 90 -22.64 -11.33 29.29
CA ARG A 90 -21.99 -10.36 28.39
C ARG A 90 -20.74 -10.99 27.78
N LEU A 91 -20.57 -10.88 26.47
CA LEU A 91 -19.29 -11.16 25.83
C LEU A 91 -18.44 -9.89 25.88
N THR A 92 -17.39 -9.90 26.68
CA THR A 92 -16.48 -8.76 26.86
C THR A 92 -15.20 -9.01 26.08
N TRP A 93 -14.79 -8.05 25.27
CA TRP A 93 -13.46 -8.09 24.68
C TRP A 93 -12.41 -7.80 25.74
N LYS A 94 -11.35 -8.61 25.76
CA LYS A 94 -10.13 -8.17 26.41
C LYS A 94 -9.47 -7.24 25.41
N GLN A 95 -9.53 -5.93 25.68
CA GLN A 95 -8.62 -5.01 25.00
C GLN A 95 -7.22 -5.60 25.16
N HIS A 96 -6.49 -5.70 24.05
CA HIS A 96 -5.07 -5.96 24.10
C HIS A 96 -4.51 -4.83 24.97
N GLN A 97 -4.19 -5.10 26.23
CA GLN A 97 -3.20 -4.26 26.88
C GLN A 97 -1.97 -4.47 26.02
N PRO A 98 -1.43 -3.43 25.36
CA PRO A 98 -0.17 -3.60 24.67
C PRO A 98 0.78 -4.24 25.70
N PRO A 99 1.57 -5.25 25.30
CA PRO A 99 2.63 -5.72 26.18
C PRO A 99 3.38 -4.50 26.74
N PRO A 100 3.88 -4.55 28.00
CA PRO A 100 4.59 -3.41 28.59
C PRO A 100 5.52 -2.85 27.53
N GLN A 101 5.34 -1.57 27.19
CA GLN A 101 5.97 -0.93 26.03
C GLN A 101 7.46 -1.34 25.99
N LEU A 102 7.89 -2.06 24.93
CA LEU A 102 9.30 -2.41 24.76
C LEU A 102 10.22 -1.18 24.64
N HIS A 103 9.69 0.04 24.70
CA HIS A 103 10.45 1.24 25.02
C HIS A 103 11.40 1.07 26.23
N ALA A 104 11.13 0.12 27.14
CA ALA A 104 12.00 -0.21 28.26
C ALA A 104 13.18 -1.17 27.95
N LEU A 105 13.33 -1.70 26.72
CA LEU A 105 14.27 -2.79 26.41
C LEU A 105 15.43 -2.42 25.46
N ASN A 106 15.86 -1.15 25.44
CA ASN A 106 17.06 -0.56 24.80
C ASN A 106 16.78 0.27 23.53
N GLU A 107 17.29 1.50 23.48
CA GLU A 107 17.34 2.37 22.27
C GLU A 107 17.90 1.61 21.06
N ASN A 108 18.88 0.74 21.30
CA ASN A 108 19.45 -0.16 20.31
C ASN A 108 18.38 -0.91 19.50
N PHE A 109 17.32 -1.44 20.13
CA PHE A 109 16.32 -2.22 19.40
C PHE A 109 15.52 -1.37 18.41
N SER A 110 15.15 -0.14 18.80
CA SER A 110 14.46 0.79 17.90
C SER A 110 15.34 1.18 16.71
N ASP A 111 16.65 1.34 16.92
CA ASP A 111 17.61 1.59 15.84
C ASP A 111 17.72 0.40 14.88
N HIS A 112 17.76 -0.83 15.38
CA HIS A 112 17.76 -2.02 14.53
C HIS A 112 16.48 -2.10 13.68
N ILE A 113 15.30 -1.82 14.25
CA ILE A 113 14.05 -1.80 13.49
C ILE A 113 14.07 -0.70 12.42
N ARG A 114 14.56 0.51 12.74
CA ARG A 114 14.75 1.57 11.75
C ARG A 114 15.68 1.14 10.62
N GLN A 115 16.79 0.47 10.94
CA GLN A 115 17.71 -0.06 9.94
C GLN A 115 17.07 -1.14 9.07
N MET A 116 16.26 -2.03 9.65
CA MET A 116 15.49 -3.03 8.90
C MET A 116 14.46 -2.38 7.97
N LEU A 117 13.70 -1.40 8.45
CA LEU A 117 12.76 -0.63 7.62
C LEU A 117 13.50 0.05 6.46
N SER A 118 14.62 0.71 6.72
CA SER A 118 15.47 1.30 5.67
C SER A 118 15.97 0.28 4.65
N THR A 119 16.42 -0.88 5.12
CA THR A 119 16.91 -1.95 4.25
C THR A 119 15.79 -2.51 3.35
N TYR A 120 14.63 -2.83 3.90
CA TYR A 120 13.49 -3.34 3.13
C TYR A 120 12.91 -2.29 2.18
N HIS A 121 12.92 -1.02 2.59
CA HIS A 121 12.59 0.09 1.71
C HIS A 121 13.57 0.13 0.53
N GLY A 122 14.88 0.16 0.77
CA GLY A 122 15.88 0.17 -0.31
C GLY A 122 15.76 -1.03 -1.26
N MET A 123 15.45 -2.23 -0.75
CA MET A 123 15.32 -3.45 -1.56
C MET A 123 14.00 -3.61 -2.32
N GLY A 124 13.00 -2.74 -2.11
CA GLY A 124 11.70 -2.95 -2.75
C GLY A 124 10.83 -4.01 -2.10
N MET A 125 11.04 -4.32 -0.81
CA MET A 125 10.34 -5.41 -0.11
C MET A 125 9.13 -4.90 0.68
N GLY A 126 8.05 -4.54 -0.01
CA GLY A 126 6.90 -3.86 0.59
C GLY A 126 6.14 -4.76 1.57
N ALA A 127 6.02 -6.04 1.25
CA ALA A 127 5.45 -7.04 2.16
C ALA A 127 6.18 -7.09 3.51
N ALA A 128 7.52 -6.98 3.51
CA ALA A 128 8.32 -6.99 4.72
C ALA A 128 8.14 -5.69 5.54
N LEU A 129 8.12 -4.53 4.88
CA LEU A 129 7.80 -3.24 5.51
C LEU A 129 6.43 -3.26 6.20
N GLN A 130 5.41 -3.71 5.46
CA GLN A 130 4.04 -3.82 5.97
C GLN A 130 3.96 -4.76 7.17
N THR A 131 4.66 -5.90 7.09
CA THR A 131 4.70 -6.86 8.19
C THR A 131 5.30 -6.24 9.46
N LEU A 132 6.42 -5.53 9.36
CA LEU A 132 7.00 -4.84 10.52
C LEU A 132 6.05 -3.79 11.09
N ALA A 133 5.50 -2.92 10.24
CA ALA A 133 4.62 -1.84 10.66
C ALA A 133 3.31 -2.33 11.28
N ALA A 134 2.70 -3.37 10.72
CA ALA A 134 1.47 -3.97 11.24
C ALA A 134 1.67 -4.64 12.61
N ASN A 135 2.90 -5.05 12.94
CA ASN A 135 3.24 -5.69 14.19
C ASN A 135 3.97 -4.76 15.16
N GLN A 136 3.96 -3.44 14.95
CA GLN A 136 4.72 -2.49 15.79
C GLN A 136 4.32 -2.53 17.28
N GLU A 137 3.04 -2.77 17.59
CA GLU A 137 2.56 -2.93 18.97
C GLU A 137 3.09 -4.21 19.62
N ILE A 138 3.14 -5.31 18.86
CA ILE A 138 3.63 -6.62 19.31
C ILE A 138 5.15 -6.60 19.49
N LEU A 139 5.84 -5.97 18.55
CA LEU A 139 7.29 -5.77 18.55
C LEU A 139 7.72 -4.63 19.49
N GLY A 140 6.75 -3.85 19.99
CA GLY A 140 6.90 -2.73 20.93
C GLY A 140 7.86 -1.63 20.47
N PHE A 141 7.76 -1.24 19.21
CA PHE A 141 8.37 -0.02 18.69
C PHE A 141 7.31 0.92 18.13
N GLN A 142 7.68 2.17 17.90
CA GLN A 142 6.85 3.14 17.17
C GLN A 142 7.55 3.49 15.87
N LEU A 143 6.77 3.55 14.78
CA LEU A 143 7.28 4.09 13.52
C LEU A 143 7.64 5.57 13.72
N ASP A 144 8.78 5.99 13.18
CA ASP A 144 9.04 7.40 13.03
C ASP A 144 8.02 8.05 12.07
N PRO A 145 7.83 9.38 12.13
CA PRO A 145 6.84 10.08 11.31
C PRO A 145 6.99 9.81 9.81
N PHE A 146 8.22 9.66 9.33
CA PHE A 146 8.48 9.37 7.91
C PHE A 146 7.90 8.01 7.52
N TYR A 147 8.23 6.92 8.22
CA TYR A 147 7.69 5.59 7.88
C TYR A 147 6.20 5.46 8.15
N ALA A 148 5.65 6.16 9.15
CA ALA A 148 4.22 6.16 9.42
C ALA A 148 3.40 6.67 8.22
N MET A 149 3.86 7.72 7.55
CA MET A 149 3.23 8.22 6.33
C MET A 149 3.61 7.39 5.11
N TYR A 150 4.91 7.08 4.94
CA TYR A 150 5.42 6.36 3.78
C TYR A 150 4.71 5.02 3.58
N ILE A 151 4.50 4.25 4.66
CA ILE A 151 3.84 2.95 4.55
C ILE A 151 2.39 3.09 4.11
N ARG A 152 1.64 4.09 4.61
CA ARG A 152 0.28 4.38 4.13
C ARG A 152 0.26 4.66 2.62
N PHE A 153 1.23 5.43 2.14
CA PHE A 153 1.38 5.70 0.71
C PHE A 153 1.67 4.42 -0.09
N VAL A 154 2.62 3.60 0.38
CA VAL A 154 3.02 2.36 -0.29
C VAL A 154 1.88 1.34 -0.40
N VAL A 155 1.06 1.20 0.64
CA VAL A 155 -0.05 0.23 0.67
C VAL A 155 -1.31 0.70 -0.06
N GLY A 156 -1.35 1.94 -0.54
CA GLY A 156 -2.52 2.46 -1.24
C GLY A 156 -3.59 3.08 -0.33
N ASP A 157 -3.26 3.45 0.92
CA ASP A 157 -4.16 4.20 1.82
C ASP A 157 -4.18 5.69 1.43
N PHE A 158 -4.57 5.97 0.17
CA PHE A 158 -4.50 7.31 -0.42
C PHE A 158 -5.56 8.25 0.15
N ALA A 159 -6.72 7.72 0.53
CA ALA A 159 -7.80 8.49 1.14
C ALA A 159 -7.33 9.17 2.44
N TRP A 160 -6.50 8.50 3.23
CA TRP A 160 -5.94 9.06 4.45
C TRP A 160 -5.17 10.37 4.21
N PHE A 161 -4.40 10.50 3.12
CA PHE A 161 -3.70 11.75 2.81
C PHE A 161 -4.64 12.93 2.53
N ILE A 162 -5.90 12.64 2.18
CA ILE A 162 -6.94 13.63 1.96
C ILE A 162 -7.74 13.90 3.24
N GLU A 163 -8.11 12.85 3.96
CA GLU A 163 -9.00 12.94 5.11
C GLU A 163 -8.27 13.41 6.38
N ASP A 164 -6.98 13.09 6.50
CA ASP A 164 -6.20 13.45 7.67
C ASP A 164 -6.06 14.96 7.81
N THR A 165 -6.45 15.46 8.98
CA THR A 165 -6.34 16.87 9.39
C THR A 165 -5.26 17.10 10.44
N ASP A 166 -4.73 16.03 11.03
CA ASP A 166 -3.84 16.11 12.19
C ASP A 166 -2.38 16.31 11.77
N SER A 167 -1.94 15.66 10.69
CA SER A 167 -0.58 15.82 10.18
C SER A 167 -0.41 17.14 9.40
N PRO A 168 0.73 17.85 9.55
CA PRO A 168 1.01 19.09 8.84
C PRO A 168 0.92 18.94 7.31
N MET A 169 0.42 19.98 6.63
CA MET A 169 0.35 19.98 5.17
C MET A 169 1.74 19.83 4.54
N SER A 170 2.77 20.43 5.14
CA SER A 170 4.16 20.35 4.67
C SER A 170 4.68 18.91 4.55
N GLU A 171 4.27 18.02 5.45
CA GLU A 171 4.65 16.60 5.41
C GLU A 171 3.89 15.81 4.33
N LYS A 172 2.72 16.31 3.90
CA LYS A 172 1.87 15.68 2.89
C LYS A 172 2.19 16.11 1.45
N LEU A 173 2.85 17.26 1.27
CA LEU A 173 3.06 17.88 -0.06
C LEU A 173 3.68 16.92 -1.09
N PHE A 174 4.74 16.20 -0.71
CA PHE A 174 5.39 15.21 -1.58
C PHE A 174 4.41 14.12 -2.04
N TYR A 175 3.66 13.55 -1.10
CA TYR A 175 2.70 12.50 -1.37
C TYR A 175 1.55 13.01 -2.22
N LEU A 176 0.96 14.17 -1.89
CA LEU A 176 -0.14 14.76 -2.67
C LEU A 176 0.28 15.03 -4.13
N PHE A 177 1.52 15.48 -4.36
CA PHE A 177 2.07 15.59 -5.71
C PHE A 177 2.10 14.23 -6.41
N HIS A 178 2.71 13.22 -5.79
CA HIS A 178 2.83 11.89 -6.41
C HIS A 178 1.49 11.22 -6.65
N LEU A 179 0.54 11.36 -5.73
CA LEU A 179 -0.83 10.87 -5.88
C LEU A 179 -1.51 11.50 -7.10
N TYR A 180 -1.33 12.81 -7.31
CA TYR A 180 -1.86 13.48 -8.50
C TYR A 180 -1.14 13.02 -9.77
N HIS A 181 0.18 13.03 -9.75
CA HIS A 181 1.04 12.69 -10.88
C HIS A 181 0.78 11.28 -11.41
N MET A 182 0.71 10.28 -10.53
CA MET A 182 0.50 8.90 -10.98
C MET A 182 -0.92 8.65 -11.51
N THR A 183 -1.92 9.47 -11.13
CA THR A 183 -3.34 9.27 -11.47
C THR A 183 -3.86 10.16 -12.59
N GLU A 184 -3.13 11.21 -12.96
CA GLU A 184 -3.52 12.16 -14.03
C GLU A 184 -2.77 11.88 -15.33
N MET A 185 -3.48 11.43 -16.36
CA MET A 185 -2.92 11.10 -17.68
C MET A 185 -2.58 12.33 -18.54
N ASP A 186 -3.05 13.52 -18.16
CA ASP A 186 -2.67 14.79 -18.77
C ASP A 186 -1.48 15.41 -18.01
N GLY A 187 -0.27 15.12 -18.48
CA GLY A 187 0.97 15.57 -17.82
C GLY A 187 1.09 17.10 -17.69
N ARG A 188 0.41 17.89 -18.53
CA ARG A 188 0.41 19.36 -18.40
C ARG A 188 -0.28 19.82 -17.11
N LYS A 189 -1.38 19.18 -16.74
CA LYS A 189 -2.04 19.44 -15.44
C LYS A 189 -1.11 19.09 -14.28
N THR A 190 -0.36 17.99 -14.42
CA THR A 190 0.60 17.59 -13.40
C THR A 190 1.72 18.61 -13.22
N ILE A 191 2.18 19.27 -14.30
CA ILE A 191 3.17 20.38 -14.21
C ILE A 191 2.64 21.52 -13.34
N HIS A 192 1.37 21.91 -13.48
CA HIS A 192 0.80 22.97 -12.65
C HIS A 192 0.78 22.59 -11.15
N VAL A 193 0.44 21.34 -10.83
CA VAL A 193 0.48 20.84 -9.44
C VAL A 193 1.92 20.81 -8.92
N PHE A 194 2.86 20.33 -9.73
CA PHE A 194 4.29 20.32 -9.40
C PHE A 194 4.81 21.72 -9.07
N GLN A 195 4.49 22.72 -9.90
CA GLN A 195 4.88 24.10 -9.67
C GLN A 195 4.36 24.64 -8.34
N GLU A 196 3.13 24.30 -7.96
CA GLU A 196 2.57 24.73 -6.68
C GLU A 196 3.26 24.07 -5.48
N VAL A 197 3.60 22.78 -5.61
CA VAL A 197 4.32 22.03 -4.57
C VAL A 197 5.76 22.54 -4.42
N VAL A 198 6.45 22.81 -5.54
CA VAL A 198 7.84 23.30 -5.54
C VAL A 198 7.96 24.71 -4.96
N LYS A 199 6.96 25.59 -5.12
CA LYS A 199 6.94 26.90 -4.42
C LYS A 199 7.03 26.74 -2.89
N ARG A 200 6.58 25.61 -2.36
CA ARG A 200 6.53 25.27 -0.94
C ARG A 200 7.58 24.23 -0.54
N GLN A 201 8.56 23.94 -1.42
CA GLN A 201 9.60 22.94 -1.20
C GLN A 201 10.39 23.18 0.11
N ALA A 202 10.61 24.43 0.50
CA ALA A 202 11.29 24.77 1.75
C ALA A 202 10.52 24.33 3.01
N GLU A 203 9.20 24.20 2.93
CA GLU A 203 8.36 23.70 4.02
C GLU A 203 8.47 22.17 4.17
N MET A 204 8.81 21.47 3.09
CA MET A 204 8.83 20.00 3.06
C MET A 204 10.01 19.43 3.88
N PRO A 205 9.85 18.19 4.40
CA PRO A 205 10.96 17.41 4.94
C PRO A 205 12.15 17.38 3.99
N GLU A 206 13.36 17.51 4.54
CA GLU A 206 14.61 17.63 3.77
C GLU A 206 14.80 16.48 2.78
N ILE A 207 14.48 15.24 3.20
CA ILE A 207 14.56 14.04 2.37
C ILE A 207 13.80 14.15 1.03
N PHE A 208 12.69 14.90 1.00
CA PHE A 208 11.86 15.05 -0.19
C PHE A 208 12.27 16.22 -1.09
N ARG A 209 13.14 17.12 -0.62
CA ARG A 209 13.50 18.33 -1.38
C ARG A 209 14.31 17.97 -2.60
N ASP A 210 15.24 17.03 -2.48
CA ASP A 210 16.05 16.56 -3.61
C ASP A 210 15.29 15.50 -4.43
N GLU A 211 14.57 14.61 -3.75
CA GLU A 211 13.79 13.55 -4.40
C GLU A 211 12.73 14.10 -5.37
N ILE A 212 12.02 15.17 -5.00
CA ILE A 212 11.02 15.77 -5.89
C ILE A 212 11.63 16.36 -7.17
N GLN A 213 12.90 16.79 -7.12
CA GLN A 213 13.62 17.28 -8.30
C GLN A 213 14.07 16.14 -9.20
N ILE A 214 14.47 15.00 -8.62
CA ILE A 214 14.80 13.80 -9.38
C ILE A 214 13.55 13.28 -10.11
N ASN A 215 12.42 13.22 -9.40
CA ASN A 215 11.13 12.73 -9.94
C ASN A 215 10.52 13.64 -11.00
N ALA A 216 10.95 14.91 -11.09
CA ALA A 216 10.47 15.85 -12.10
C ALA A 216 10.88 15.48 -13.53
N VAL A 217 11.89 14.62 -13.73
CA VAL A 217 12.27 14.11 -15.06
C VAL A 217 11.09 13.33 -15.67
N ALA A 218 10.53 12.38 -14.91
CA ALA A 218 9.37 11.58 -15.30
C ALA A 218 8.15 12.45 -15.64
N LEU A 219 7.94 13.51 -14.85
CA LEU A 219 6.85 14.46 -15.06
C LEU A 219 6.95 15.14 -16.43
N TYR A 220 8.10 15.72 -16.77
CA TYR A 220 8.26 16.42 -18.05
C TYR A 220 8.19 15.47 -19.25
N ILE A 221 8.71 14.26 -19.08
CA ILE A 221 8.52 13.14 -20.00
C ILE A 221 7.03 12.89 -20.26
N GLN A 222 6.22 12.75 -19.21
CA GLN A 222 4.79 12.44 -19.33
C GLN A 222 3.99 13.59 -19.93
N ALA A 223 4.43 14.83 -19.71
CA ALA A 223 3.85 16.02 -20.32
C ALA A 223 4.25 16.21 -21.81
N GLY A 224 5.18 15.41 -22.33
CA GLY A 224 5.72 15.57 -23.68
C GLY A 224 6.69 16.77 -23.83
N GLU A 225 7.20 17.29 -22.72
CA GLU A 225 8.10 18.44 -22.68
C GLU A 225 9.57 17.98 -22.72
N GLU A 226 10.00 17.46 -23.87
CA GLU A 226 11.31 16.80 -24.02
C GLU A 226 12.50 17.68 -23.60
N GLN A 227 12.50 18.95 -24.00
CA GLN A 227 13.58 19.88 -23.66
C GLN A 227 13.68 20.09 -22.14
N LEU A 228 12.54 20.29 -21.46
CA LEU A 228 12.50 20.43 -20.00
C LEU A 228 12.94 19.13 -19.31
N ALA A 229 12.55 17.97 -19.84
CA ALA A 229 12.98 16.68 -19.32
C ALA A 229 14.50 16.50 -19.42
N ARG A 230 15.12 16.87 -20.55
CA ARG A 230 16.58 16.79 -20.75
C ARG A 230 17.32 17.73 -19.81
N GLU A 231 16.86 18.97 -19.67
CA GLU A 231 17.43 19.94 -18.73
C GLU A 231 17.31 19.47 -17.28
N GLN A 232 16.15 18.93 -16.91
CA GLN A 232 15.92 18.42 -15.57
C GLN A 232 16.75 17.17 -15.29
N ALA A 233 16.93 16.27 -16.27
CA ALA A 233 17.78 15.08 -16.13
C ALA A 233 19.24 15.45 -15.82
N VAL A 234 19.77 16.52 -16.43
CA VAL A 234 21.12 17.03 -16.11
C VAL A 234 21.21 17.53 -14.67
N ARG A 235 20.17 18.20 -14.16
CA ARG A 235 20.10 18.65 -12.77
C ARG A 235 19.98 17.47 -11.80
N ALA A 236 19.04 16.56 -12.07
CA ALA A 236 18.82 15.35 -11.29
C ALA A 236 20.10 14.51 -11.18
N ARG A 237 20.89 14.39 -12.26
CA ARG A 237 22.16 13.65 -12.21
C ARG A 237 23.14 14.20 -11.17
N LYS A 238 23.27 15.52 -11.08
CA LYS A 238 24.14 16.16 -10.07
C LYS A 238 23.66 15.88 -8.65
N ILE A 239 22.35 15.89 -8.43
CA ILE A 239 21.74 15.58 -7.13
C ILE A 239 22.02 14.11 -6.78
N VAL A 240 21.75 13.18 -7.70
CA VAL A 240 21.96 11.74 -7.49
C VAL A 240 23.44 11.41 -7.23
N GLU A 241 24.37 12.05 -7.94
CA GLU A 241 25.82 11.93 -7.71
C GLU A 241 26.22 12.41 -6.30
N GLN A 242 25.58 13.45 -5.78
CA GLN A 242 25.82 13.96 -4.42
C GLN A 242 25.21 13.07 -3.34
N MET A 243 24.06 12.44 -3.62
CA MET A 243 23.39 11.54 -2.69
C MET A 243 24.12 10.20 -2.52
N ASP A 244 25.02 9.84 -3.45
CA ASP A 244 25.75 8.56 -3.48
C ASP A 244 24.83 7.34 -3.28
N SER A 245 23.70 7.35 -4.01
CA SER A 245 22.65 6.34 -3.87
C SER A 245 22.54 5.49 -5.13
N GLU A 246 22.84 4.20 -5.00
CA GLU A 246 22.62 3.22 -6.08
C GLU A 246 21.14 3.16 -6.48
N SER A 247 20.22 3.33 -5.52
CA SER A 247 18.77 3.38 -5.75
C SER A 247 18.39 4.52 -6.68
N PHE A 248 18.78 5.75 -6.35
CA PHE A 248 18.47 6.91 -7.18
C PHE A 248 19.24 6.90 -8.51
N THR A 249 20.42 6.29 -8.55
CA THR A 249 21.19 6.08 -9.78
C THR A 249 20.42 5.18 -10.75
N VAL A 250 19.94 4.05 -10.25
CA VAL A 250 19.13 3.10 -11.02
C VAL A 250 17.82 3.75 -11.44
N PHE A 251 17.12 4.44 -10.55
CA PHE A 251 15.91 5.18 -10.89
C PHE A 251 16.14 6.19 -12.03
N LEU A 252 17.16 7.06 -11.92
CA LEU A 252 17.45 8.07 -12.94
C LEU A 252 17.84 7.46 -14.29
N LEU A 253 18.59 6.35 -14.30
CA LEU A 253 18.91 5.63 -15.54
C LEU A 253 17.64 5.11 -16.25
N ALA A 254 16.61 4.73 -15.50
CA ALA A 254 15.32 4.31 -16.06
C ALA A 254 14.62 5.49 -16.75
N GLU A 255 14.54 6.64 -16.08
CA GLU A 255 13.93 7.86 -16.61
C GLU A 255 14.67 8.39 -17.85
N GLU A 256 16.01 8.38 -17.81
CA GLU A 256 16.82 8.75 -18.97
C GLU A 256 16.62 7.75 -20.13
N ALA A 257 16.50 6.45 -19.87
CA ALA A 257 16.21 5.47 -20.91
C ALA A 257 14.83 5.69 -21.54
N TRP A 258 13.82 6.05 -20.74
CA TRP A 258 12.51 6.44 -21.25
C TRP A 258 12.59 7.66 -22.16
N LEU A 259 13.33 8.68 -21.73
CA LEU A 259 13.51 9.90 -22.49
C LEU A 259 14.13 9.62 -23.86
N GLU A 260 15.17 8.78 -23.92
CA GLU A 260 15.78 8.42 -25.21
C GLU A 260 14.85 7.56 -26.09
N LEU A 261 14.00 6.71 -25.51
CA LEU A 261 12.98 5.98 -26.25
C LEU A 261 11.96 6.91 -26.91
N LEU A 262 11.52 7.97 -26.21
CA LEU A 262 10.61 8.97 -26.76
C LEU A 262 11.22 9.78 -27.92
N SER A 263 12.55 9.89 -27.94
CA SER A 263 13.33 10.57 -28.97
C SER A 263 13.89 9.61 -30.04
N ASP A 264 13.31 8.42 -30.19
CA ASP A 264 13.65 7.44 -31.23
C ASP A 264 15.09 6.91 -31.17
N SER A 265 15.74 7.00 -30.00
CA SER A 265 17.14 6.64 -29.77
C SER A 265 17.28 5.33 -28.97
N VAL A 266 16.74 4.24 -29.51
CA VAL A 266 16.61 2.95 -28.81
C VAL A 266 17.95 2.38 -28.35
N GLU A 267 19.03 2.52 -29.12
CA GLU A 267 20.37 2.02 -28.75
C GLU A 267 20.92 2.72 -27.50
N ILE A 268 20.64 4.02 -27.36
CA ILE A 268 21.07 4.80 -26.19
C ILE A 268 20.26 4.40 -24.97
N ALA A 269 18.95 4.19 -25.14
CA ALA A 269 18.10 3.65 -24.09
C ALA A 269 18.59 2.28 -23.62
N GLU A 270 18.84 1.34 -24.53
CA GLU A 270 19.37 0.00 -24.23
C GLU A 270 20.69 0.07 -23.46
N SER A 271 21.60 0.98 -23.84
CA SER A 271 22.87 1.20 -23.13
C SER A 271 22.66 1.66 -21.68
N LYS A 272 21.70 2.56 -21.42
CA LYS A 272 21.34 3.01 -20.06
C LYS A 272 20.74 1.87 -19.24
N LEU A 273 19.84 1.07 -19.83
CA LEU A 273 19.25 -0.11 -19.19
C LEU A 273 20.31 -1.18 -18.86
N ALA A 274 21.30 -1.37 -19.72
CA ALA A 274 22.42 -2.27 -19.47
C ALA A 274 23.27 -1.82 -18.27
N ARG A 275 23.56 -0.51 -18.15
CA ARG A 275 24.27 0.05 -16.99
C ARG A 275 23.51 -0.17 -15.68
N ALA A 276 22.19 0.05 -15.68
CA ALA A 276 21.36 -0.21 -14.51
C ALA A 276 21.32 -1.69 -14.14
N SER A 277 21.30 -2.59 -15.14
CA SER A 277 21.31 -4.04 -14.92
C SER A 277 22.54 -4.51 -14.14
N VAL A 278 23.71 -3.88 -14.36
CA VAL A 278 24.94 -4.19 -13.59
C VAL A 278 24.80 -3.85 -12.10
N ILE A 279 24.07 -2.77 -11.77
CA ILE A 279 23.81 -2.37 -10.38
C ILE A 279 22.79 -3.32 -9.75
N LEU A 280 21.70 -3.62 -10.47
CA LEU A 280 20.63 -4.52 -10.01
C LEU A 280 21.09 -5.96 -9.75
N GLN A 281 22.19 -6.41 -10.37
CA GLN A 281 22.82 -7.70 -10.05
C GLN A 281 23.49 -7.71 -8.67
N LYS A 282 23.88 -6.54 -8.15
CA LYS A 282 24.53 -6.40 -6.83
C LYS A 282 23.52 -6.11 -5.73
N VAL A 283 22.52 -5.29 -6.01
CA VAL A 283 21.49 -4.89 -5.05
C VAL A 283 20.11 -5.30 -5.55
N PRO A 284 19.38 -6.18 -4.83
CA PRO A 284 18.14 -6.78 -5.30
C PRO A 284 16.95 -5.82 -5.15
N MET A 285 16.97 -4.72 -5.90
CA MET A 285 15.93 -3.69 -5.92
C MET A 285 14.75 -4.10 -6.80
N GLN A 286 13.75 -4.76 -6.21
CA GLN A 286 12.71 -5.46 -6.98
C GLN A 286 11.78 -4.51 -7.75
N ARG A 287 11.43 -3.34 -7.20
CA ARG A 287 10.52 -2.40 -7.87
C ARG A 287 11.16 -1.86 -9.14
N GLU A 288 12.41 -1.46 -8.98
CA GLU A 288 13.26 -0.90 -10.01
C GLU A 288 13.45 -1.96 -11.10
N LEU A 289 13.85 -3.19 -10.73
CA LEU A 289 13.95 -4.32 -11.67
C LEU A 289 12.69 -4.50 -12.53
N GLY A 290 11.51 -4.42 -11.92
CA GLY A 290 10.25 -4.50 -12.66
C GLY A 290 10.06 -3.36 -13.66
N SER A 291 10.35 -2.10 -13.27
CA SER A 291 10.33 -0.95 -14.17
C SER A 291 11.33 -1.13 -15.32
N PHE A 292 12.54 -1.63 -15.05
CA PHE A 292 13.55 -1.91 -16.08
C PHE A 292 13.08 -2.95 -17.09
N LYS A 293 12.43 -4.02 -16.65
CA LYS A 293 11.84 -5.02 -17.56
C LYS A 293 10.77 -4.43 -18.46
N VAL A 294 9.91 -3.56 -17.92
CA VAL A 294 8.92 -2.82 -18.72
C VAL A 294 9.62 -1.96 -19.79
N LEU A 295 10.67 -1.22 -19.43
CA LEU A 295 11.48 -0.42 -20.37
C LEU A 295 12.16 -1.25 -21.45
N GLN A 296 12.74 -2.39 -21.08
CA GLN A 296 13.29 -3.34 -22.05
C GLN A 296 12.20 -3.81 -23.02
N GLY A 297 10.98 -4.07 -22.52
CA GLY A 297 9.83 -4.38 -23.36
C GLY A 297 9.51 -3.29 -24.39
N PHE A 298 9.63 -2.02 -24.02
CA PHE A 298 9.46 -0.90 -24.95
C PHE A 298 10.55 -0.83 -26.02
N CYS A 299 11.81 -1.09 -25.66
CA CYS A 299 12.87 -1.25 -26.67
C CYS A 299 12.51 -2.36 -27.67
N GLN A 300 11.98 -3.49 -27.21
CA GLN A 300 11.60 -4.60 -28.08
C GLN A 300 10.39 -4.29 -28.98
N TYR A 301 9.42 -3.49 -28.51
CA TYR A 301 8.36 -2.99 -29.38
C TYR A 301 8.93 -2.11 -30.50
N HIS A 302 9.91 -1.26 -30.18
CA HIS A 302 10.60 -0.41 -31.15
C HIS A 302 11.33 -1.24 -32.23
N ARG A 303 11.96 -2.34 -31.82
CA ARG A 303 12.57 -3.34 -32.72
C ARG A 303 11.57 -4.22 -33.47
N GLN A 304 10.27 -4.02 -33.29
CA GLN A 304 9.18 -4.84 -33.85
C GLN A 304 9.17 -6.30 -33.36
N GLU A 305 9.89 -6.61 -32.27
CA GLU A 305 9.95 -7.91 -31.61
C GLU A 305 8.78 -8.10 -30.63
N THR A 306 7.54 -7.97 -31.16
CA THR A 306 6.30 -7.87 -30.38
C THR A 306 6.12 -8.98 -29.35
N ALA A 307 6.45 -10.23 -29.68
CA ALA A 307 6.31 -11.35 -28.75
C ALA A 307 7.24 -11.26 -27.53
N GLN A 308 8.46 -10.76 -27.73
CA GLN A 308 9.42 -10.55 -26.66
C GLN A 308 9.04 -9.32 -25.84
N ALA A 309 8.62 -8.25 -26.51
CA ALA A 309 8.13 -7.02 -25.88
C ALA A 309 7.00 -7.31 -24.88
N ARG A 310 5.95 -8.02 -25.32
CA ARG A 310 4.83 -8.43 -24.48
C ARG A 310 5.26 -9.19 -23.22
N ARG A 311 6.18 -10.16 -23.36
CA ARG A 311 6.68 -10.96 -22.24
C ARG A 311 7.40 -10.08 -21.21
N LEU A 312 8.28 -9.19 -21.67
CA LEU A 312 9.05 -8.30 -20.80
C LEU A 312 8.16 -7.30 -20.06
N VAL A 313 7.17 -6.70 -20.75
CA VAL A 313 6.21 -5.78 -20.12
C VAL A 313 5.36 -6.52 -19.07
N ASP A 314 4.82 -7.70 -19.41
CA ASP A 314 4.03 -8.51 -18.49
C ASP A 314 4.85 -8.94 -17.26
N GLU A 315 6.08 -9.43 -17.47
CA GLU A 315 6.98 -9.85 -16.40
C GLU A 315 7.36 -8.67 -15.49
N GLY A 316 7.69 -7.52 -16.06
CA GLY A 316 8.04 -6.32 -15.30
C GLY A 316 6.88 -5.85 -14.42
N VAL A 317 5.65 -5.82 -14.95
CA VAL A 317 4.45 -5.48 -14.16
C VAL A 317 4.21 -6.49 -13.05
N GLU A 318 4.42 -7.78 -13.30
CA GLU A 318 4.23 -8.80 -12.26
C GLU A 318 5.28 -8.70 -11.14
N VAL A 319 6.53 -8.41 -11.48
CA VAL A 319 7.58 -8.10 -10.50
C VAL A 319 7.15 -6.92 -9.64
N ILE A 320 6.71 -5.81 -10.25
CA ILE A 320 6.22 -4.63 -9.51
C ILE A 320 5.04 -5.00 -8.61
N ARG A 321 4.06 -5.74 -9.11
CA ARG A 321 2.89 -6.19 -8.34
C ARG A 321 3.32 -7.01 -7.12
N SER A 322 4.29 -7.89 -7.27
CA SER A 322 4.80 -8.75 -6.20
C SER A 322 5.49 -7.97 -5.07
N THR A 323 6.01 -6.78 -5.35
CA THR A 323 6.64 -5.91 -4.35
C THR A 323 5.65 -5.33 -3.36
N GLN A 324 4.35 -5.30 -3.70
CA GLN A 324 3.27 -4.66 -2.94
C GLN A 324 3.43 -3.14 -2.76
N PHE A 325 4.15 -2.48 -3.67
CA PHE A 325 4.15 -1.02 -3.78
C PHE A 325 3.09 -0.54 -4.76
N VAL A 326 1.92 -0.17 -4.23
CA VAL A 326 0.78 0.27 -5.05
C VAL A 326 1.12 1.44 -5.96
N PRO A 327 1.80 2.52 -5.51
CA PRO A 327 2.15 3.64 -6.38
C PRO A 327 2.98 3.24 -7.61
N HIS A 328 3.92 2.31 -7.45
CA HIS A 328 4.79 1.86 -8.54
C HIS A 328 4.00 1.04 -9.56
N LEU A 329 3.01 0.26 -9.12
CA LEU A 329 2.10 -0.44 -10.02
C LEU A 329 1.28 0.54 -10.86
N ILE A 330 0.78 1.61 -10.23
CA ILE A 330 0.02 2.66 -10.93
C ILE A 330 0.92 3.38 -11.95
N TYR A 331 2.13 3.78 -11.55
CA TYR A 331 3.11 4.39 -12.47
C TYR A 331 3.47 3.46 -13.64
N ALA A 332 3.67 2.17 -13.40
CA ALA A 332 3.98 1.23 -14.47
C ALA A 332 2.85 1.15 -15.50
N VAL A 333 1.59 1.01 -15.06
CA VAL A 333 0.43 0.98 -15.95
C VAL A 333 0.26 2.32 -16.67
N HIS A 334 0.42 3.44 -15.96
CA HIS A 334 0.41 4.78 -16.54
C HIS A 334 1.43 4.88 -17.68
N ASN A 335 2.68 4.54 -17.43
CA ASN A 335 3.77 4.65 -18.39
C ASN A 335 3.54 3.72 -19.60
N ILE A 336 3.02 2.50 -19.38
CA ILE A 336 2.64 1.59 -20.48
C ILE A 336 1.58 2.21 -21.38
N LEU A 337 0.55 2.82 -20.81
CA LEU A 337 -0.49 3.48 -21.60
C LEU A 337 0.04 4.73 -22.32
N LEU A 338 0.94 5.48 -21.68
CA LEU A 338 1.61 6.60 -22.33
C LEU A 338 2.46 6.13 -23.51
N PHE A 339 3.21 5.03 -23.35
CA PHE A 339 3.98 4.42 -24.42
C PHE A 339 3.10 4.06 -25.61
N PHE A 340 1.99 3.33 -25.40
CA PHE A 340 1.10 2.94 -26.50
C PHE A 340 0.40 4.14 -27.16
N ARG A 341 0.06 5.19 -26.38
CA ARG A 341 -0.47 6.44 -26.93
C ARG A 341 0.54 7.12 -27.86
N ARG A 342 1.83 7.08 -27.51
CA ARG A 342 2.91 7.66 -28.31
C ARG A 342 3.29 6.79 -29.51
N PHE A 343 3.32 5.47 -29.31
CA PHE A 343 3.70 4.46 -30.28
C PHE A 343 2.58 3.43 -30.43
N PRO A 344 1.56 3.69 -31.27
CA PRO A 344 0.42 2.78 -31.47
C PRO A 344 0.83 1.49 -32.20
N CYS A 345 1.43 0.56 -31.47
CA CYS A 345 2.06 -0.66 -32.02
C CYS A 345 1.38 -1.97 -31.59
N ASP A 346 0.54 -1.95 -30.55
CA ASP A 346 -0.13 -3.17 -30.04
C ASP A 346 -1.45 -2.89 -29.32
N ALA A 347 -2.52 -2.69 -30.10
CA ALA A 347 -3.86 -2.39 -29.58
C ALA A 347 -4.39 -3.47 -28.60
N LYS A 348 -3.95 -4.72 -28.74
CA LYS A 348 -4.37 -5.81 -27.85
C LYS A 348 -3.78 -5.64 -26.45
N TRP A 349 -2.49 -5.32 -26.37
CA TRP A 349 -1.83 -5.08 -25.09
C TRP A 349 -2.22 -3.74 -24.49
N GLU A 350 -2.42 -2.71 -25.31
CA GLU A 350 -2.98 -1.43 -24.87
C GLU A 350 -4.34 -1.64 -24.18
N SER A 351 -5.28 -2.36 -24.81
CA SER A 351 -6.59 -2.64 -24.21
C SER A 351 -6.50 -3.43 -22.90
N ARG A 352 -5.56 -4.38 -22.80
CA ARG A 352 -5.31 -5.13 -21.55
C ARG A 352 -4.88 -4.20 -20.42
N TYR A 353 -3.94 -3.31 -20.68
CA TYR A 353 -3.44 -2.37 -19.66
C TYR A 353 -4.42 -1.24 -19.37
N GLN A 354 -5.26 -0.87 -20.35
CA GLN A 354 -6.36 0.07 -20.12
C GLN A 354 -7.37 -0.52 -19.13
N LYS A 355 -7.73 -1.79 -19.28
CA LYS A 355 -8.60 -2.47 -18.30
C LYS A 355 -7.97 -2.47 -16.89
N MET A 356 -6.67 -2.75 -16.79
CA MET A 356 -5.97 -2.71 -15.50
C MET A 356 -5.94 -1.29 -14.90
N TRP A 357 -5.79 -0.26 -15.72
CA TRP A 357 -5.90 1.13 -15.30
C TRP A 357 -7.30 1.46 -14.77
N ASP A 358 -8.35 1.01 -15.46
CA ASP A 358 -9.74 1.24 -15.05
C ASP A 358 -10.06 0.54 -13.72
N ASP A 359 -9.54 -0.68 -13.52
CA ASP A 359 -9.63 -1.43 -12.27
C ASP A 359 -8.93 -0.67 -11.12
N LEU A 360 -7.70 -0.19 -11.33
CA LEU A 360 -6.95 0.61 -10.36
C LEU A 360 -7.64 1.94 -10.05
N SER A 361 -8.13 2.63 -11.08
CA SER A 361 -8.85 3.90 -10.98
C SER A 361 -10.11 3.76 -10.13
N SER A 362 -10.84 2.65 -10.32
CA SER A 362 -12.03 2.31 -9.53
C SER A 362 -11.66 1.92 -8.09
N GLN A 363 -10.63 1.10 -7.91
CA GLN A 363 -10.19 0.65 -6.58
C GLN A 363 -9.75 1.81 -5.69
N TYR A 364 -9.00 2.76 -6.26
CA TYR A 364 -8.36 3.86 -5.53
C TYR A 364 -9.01 5.23 -5.77
N GLN A 365 -10.16 5.27 -6.45
CA GLN A 365 -10.99 6.46 -6.64
C GLN A 365 -10.22 7.65 -7.25
N PHE A 366 -9.47 7.42 -8.34
CA PHE A 366 -8.55 8.43 -8.92
C PHE A 366 -9.22 9.80 -9.18
N GLU A 367 -10.43 9.82 -9.73
CA GLU A 367 -11.12 11.07 -10.04
C GLU A 367 -11.47 11.88 -8.77
N GLN A 368 -11.89 11.22 -7.70
CA GLN A 368 -12.15 11.88 -6.42
C GLN A 368 -10.85 12.35 -5.76
N LEU A 369 -9.81 11.51 -5.83
CA LEU A 369 -8.50 11.81 -5.28
C LEU A 369 -7.92 13.07 -5.92
N LYS A 370 -7.89 13.13 -7.26
CA LYS A 370 -7.40 14.30 -8.01
C LYS A 370 -8.14 15.58 -7.63
N LYS A 371 -9.48 15.57 -7.67
CA LYS A 371 -10.30 16.73 -7.28
C LYS A 371 -9.98 17.22 -5.86
N SER A 372 -9.81 16.29 -4.93
CA SER A 372 -9.52 16.62 -3.53
C SER A 372 -8.11 17.20 -3.35
N ILE A 373 -7.12 16.67 -4.08
CA ILE A 373 -5.74 17.20 -4.07
C ILE A 373 -5.73 18.63 -4.60
N ILE A 374 -6.39 18.89 -5.74
CA ILE A 374 -6.48 20.23 -6.33
C ILE A 374 -7.07 21.23 -5.32
N HIS A 375 -8.16 20.83 -4.65
CA HIS A 375 -8.80 21.65 -3.63
C HIS A 375 -7.85 21.93 -2.45
N LYS A 376 -7.18 20.90 -1.91
CA LYS A 376 -6.22 21.07 -0.80
C LYS A 376 -5.03 21.94 -1.15
N LEU A 377 -4.53 21.83 -2.37
CA LEU A 377 -3.40 22.63 -2.86
C LEU A 377 -3.85 24.00 -3.40
N SER A 378 -5.15 24.29 -3.43
CA SER A 378 -5.72 25.52 -4.00
C SER A 378 -5.30 25.80 -5.45
N VAL A 379 -5.02 24.74 -6.23
CA VAL A 379 -4.58 24.82 -7.64
C VAL A 379 -5.78 25.10 -8.56
N ARG A 380 -5.57 25.90 -9.61
CA ARG A 380 -6.55 26.15 -10.68
C ARG A 380 -5.90 25.84 -12.03
N PHE A 381 -6.63 25.18 -12.93
CA PHE A 381 -6.16 24.80 -14.28
C PHE A 381 -6.83 25.62 -15.37
#